data_AF-A0A7C3EXE4-F1
#
_entry.id   AF-A0A7C3EXE4-F1
#
_cell.length_a   1.000
_cell.length_b   1.000
_cell.length_c   1.000
_cell.angle_alpha   90.00
_cell.angle_beta   90.00
_cell.angle_gamma   90.00
#
_symmetry.space_group_name_H-M   'P 1'
#
loop_
_entity.id
_entity.type
_entity.pdbx_description
1 polymer ?
#
loop_
_entity_poly.entity_id
_entity_poly.type
_entity_poly.pdbx_seq_one_letter_code
_entity_poly.pdbx_strand_id
1 'polypeptide(L)' 'LVISISQTEEPEEDVERLRRVIQTLKGYPGRDTVSLVITAGGDRTELNIPGTAVGYCPGLAAQLREILGEENLELEPRLI' A
#
# COMPACT_ATOMS: atom_id res chain seq x y z
N LEU A 1 9.30 -0.89 -2.86
CA LEU A 1 8.13 -1.69 -2.45
C LEU A 1 6.94 -1.19 -3.25
N VAL A 2 6.30 -2.05 -4.03
CA VAL A 2 5.00 -1.73 -4.62
C VAL A 2 3.91 -2.28 -3.70
N ILE A 3 2.84 -1.54 -3.50
CA ILE A 3 1.64 -1.99 -2.77
C ILE A 3 0.45 -1.75 -3.70
N SER A 4 -0.14 -2.82 -4.20
CA SER A 4 -1.40 -2.76 -4.95
C SER A 4 -2.58 -2.58 -3.99
N ILE A 5 -3.60 -1.84 -4.40
CA ILE A 5 -4.87 -1.64 -3.70
C ILE A 5 -5.98 -1.69 -4.75
N SER A 6 -6.94 -2.58 -4.58
CA SER A 6 -8.12 -2.67 -5.44
C SER A 6 -9.21 -1.75 -4.91
N GLN A 7 -9.69 -0.81 -5.74
CA GLN A 7 -10.84 0.01 -5.41
C GLN A 7 -12.12 -0.84 -5.49
N THR A 8 -13.03 -0.61 -4.55
CA THR A 8 -14.31 -1.30 -4.46
C THR A 8 -15.47 -0.37 -4.87
N GLU A 9 -16.70 -0.87 -4.82
CA GLU A 9 -17.89 -0.06 -5.05
C GLU A 9 -18.24 0.84 -3.85
N GLU A 10 -17.46 0.76 -2.76
CA GLU A 10 -17.66 1.53 -1.53
C GLU A 10 -16.51 2.55 -1.33
N PRO A 11 -16.58 3.74 -1.96
CA PRO A 11 -15.47 4.70 -1.98
C PRO A 11 -15.12 5.24 -0.59
N GLU A 12 -16.08 5.28 0.34
CA GLU A 12 -15.84 5.71 1.72
C GLU A 12 -14.97 4.69 2.47
N GLU A 13 -15.23 3.40 2.29
CA GLU A 13 -14.38 2.34 2.83
C GLU A 13 -13.00 2.34 2.19
N ASP A 14 -12.90 2.55 0.89
CA ASP A 14 -11.61 2.60 0.19
C ASP A 14 -10.73 3.75 0.69
N VAL A 15 -11.32 4.92 0.93
CA VAL A 15 -10.60 6.07 1.52
C VAL A 15 -10.12 5.74 2.93
N GLU A 16 -10.93 5.07 3.75
CA GLU A 16 -10.55 4.66 5.10
C GLU A 16 -9.43 3.61 5.07
N ARG A 17 -9.51 2.60 4.18
CA ARG A 17 -8.44 1.61 3.97
C ARG A 17 -7.14 2.29 3.55
N LEU A 18 -7.19 3.21 2.58
CA LEU A 18 -6.02 3.96 2.12
C LEU A 18 -5.40 4.80 3.24
N ARG A 19 -6.23 5.47 4.06
CA ARG A 19 -5.75 6.22 5.24
C ARG A 19 -5.03 5.32 6.23
N ARG A 20 -5.58 4.14 6.53
CA ARG A 20 -4.96 3.16 7.42
C ARG A 20 -3.63 2.66 6.88
N VAL A 21 -3.55 2.33 5.59
CA VAL A 21 -2.29 1.95 4.93
C VAL A 21 -1.23 3.05 5.11
N ILE A 22 -1.56 4.31 4.81
CA ILE A 22 -0.62 5.44 4.95
C ILE A 22 -0.19 5.62 6.41
N GLN A 23 -1.10 5.50 7.38
CA GLN A 23 -0.77 5.57 8.80
C GLN A 23 0.16 4.44 9.23
N THR A 24 -0.11 3.22 8.82
CA THR A 24 0.75 2.06 9.03
C THR A 24 2.14 2.32 8.46
N LEU A 25 2.26 2.74 7.20
CA LEU A 25 3.56 3.04 6.58
C LEU A 25 4.37 4.10 7.36
N LYS A 26 3.71 5.13 7.90
CA LYS A 26 4.37 6.14 8.75
C LYS A 26 4.87 5.58 10.09
N GLY A 27 4.29 4.50 10.59
CA GLY A 27 4.71 3.80 11.80
C GLY A 27 5.99 2.98 11.63
N TYR A 28 6.42 2.72 10.38
CA TYR A 28 7.61 1.94 10.06
C TYR A 28 8.60 2.77 9.24
N PRO A 29 9.25 3.81 9.82
CA PRO A 29 10.25 4.58 9.09
C PRO A 29 11.45 3.71 8.69
N GLY A 30 12.00 3.94 7.50
CA GLY A 30 13.15 3.19 7.00
C GLY A 30 13.81 3.81 5.77
N ARG A 31 14.22 2.99 4.81
CA ARG A 31 14.98 3.41 3.62
C ARG A 31 14.30 3.06 2.30
N ASP A 32 13.28 2.21 2.34
CA ASP A 32 12.62 1.72 1.15
C ASP A 32 11.62 2.74 0.63
N THR A 33 11.68 3.01 -0.67
CA THR A 33 10.66 3.82 -1.33
C THR A 33 9.42 2.97 -1.60
N VAL A 34 8.25 3.55 -1.34
CA VAL A 34 6.95 2.88 -1.52
C VAL A 34 6.17 3.52 -2.66
N SER A 35 5.75 2.70 -3.63
CA SER A 35 4.77 3.04 -4.66
C SER A 35 3.44 2.40 -4.29
N LEU A 36 2.35 3.16 -4.32
CA LEU A 36 1.00 2.64 -4.22
C LEU A 36 0.42 2.50 -5.62
N VAL A 37 -0.24 1.39 -5.92
CA VAL A 37 -0.93 1.18 -7.20
C VAL A 37 -2.40 0.96 -6.90
N ILE A 38 -3.25 1.92 -7.26
CA ILE A 38 -4.70 1.80 -7.10
C ILE A 38 -5.27 1.24 -8.40
N THR A 39 -5.98 0.11 -8.32
CA THR A 39 -6.67 -0.51 -9.46
C THR A 39 -8.16 -0.25 -9.36
N ALA A 40 -8.75 0.46 -10.32
CA ALA A 40 -10.17 0.79 -10.36
C ALA A 40 -10.75 0.46 -11.74
N GLY A 41 -11.70 -0.46 -11.81
CA GLY A 41 -12.36 -0.80 -13.09
C GLY A 41 -11.44 -1.32 -14.19
N GLY A 42 -10.24 -1.80 -13.85
CA GLY A 42 -9.21 -2.23 -14.81
C GLY A 42 -8.11 -1.19 -15.07
N ASP A 43 -8.31 0.07 -14.67
CA ASP A 43 -7.29 1.11 -14.75
C ASP A 43 -6.38 1.07 -13.52
N ARG A 44 -5.06 1.13 -13.75
CA ARG A 44 -4.05 1.17 -12.69
C ARG A 44 -3.47 2.58 -12.58
N THR A 45 -3.63 3.19 -11.41
CA THR A 45 -3.05 4.50 -11.07
C THR A 45 -1.91 4.31 -10.08
N GLU A 46 -0.68 4.61 -10.49
CA GLU A 46 0.47 4.63 -9.57
C GLU A 46 0.56 5.97 -8.84
N LEU A 47 0.52 5.91 -7.51
CA LEU A 47 0.75 7.02 -6.61
C LEU A 47 2.09 6.84 -5.90
N ASN A 48 3.02 7.76 -6.16
CA ASN A 48 4.25 7.84 -5.39
C ASN A 48 3.99 8.70 -4.15
N ILE A 49 4.42 8.24 -2.96
CA ILE A 49 4.42 9.07 -1.76
C ILE A 49 5.81 9.69 -1.59
N PRO A 50 6.03 10.94 -2.05
CA PRO A 50 7.33 11.58 -1.92
C PRO A 50 7.71 11.76 -0.43
N GLY A 51 8.98 11.54 -0.12
CA GLY A 51 9.53 11.76 1.23
C GLY A 51 9.13 10.73 2.29
N THR A 52 8.40 9.66 1.93
CA THR A 52 8.09 8.56 2.85
C THR A 52 9.02 7.38 2.56
N ALA A 53 10.05 7.25 3.37
CA ALA A 53 10.93 6.08 3.37
C ALA A 53 10.45 5.11 4.46
N VAL A 54 10.09 3.91 4.06
CA VAL A 54 9.51 2.88 4.92
C VAL A 54 10.54 1.78 5.14
N GLY A 55 10.54 1.17 6.32
CA GLY A 55 11.35 -0.01 6.61
C GLY A 55 10.50 -1.24 6.36
N TYR A 56 10.68 -1.89 5.20
CA TYR A 56 9.93 -3.11 4.95
C TYR A 56 10.31 -4.19 5.96
N CYS A 57 9.31 -4.76 6.65
CA CYS A 57 9.50 -5.86 7.59
C CYS A 57 8.28 -6.81 7.56
N PRO A 58 8.44 -8.06 8.03
CA PRO A 58 7.33 -9.01 8.07
C PRO A 58 6.11 -8.51 8.87
N GLY A 59 6.33 -7.71 9.92
CA GLY A 59 5.25 -7.10 10.70
C GLY A 59 4.45 -6.06 9.92
N LEU A 60 5.12 -5.24 9.11
CA LEU A 60 4.45 -4.29 8.21
C LEU A 60 3.61 -5.04 7.18
N ALA A 61 4.16 -6.09 6.56
CA ALA A 61 3.44 -6.90 5.59
C ALA A 61 2.18 -7.53 6.21
N ALA A 62 2.27 -8.05 7.44
CA ALA A 62 1.13 -8.62 8.16
C ALA A 62 0.02 -7.59 8.41
N GLN A 63 0.36 -6.38 8.88
CA GLN A 63 -0.63 -5.32 9.07
C GLN A 63 -1.29 -4.87 7.77
N LEU A 64 -0.49 -4.73 6.69
CA LEU A 64 -1.03 -4.36 5.38
C LEU A 64 -1.99 -5.43 4.85
N ARG A 65 -1.67 -6.72 5.06
CA ARG A 65 -2.57 -7.85 4.73
C ARG A 65 -3.86 -7.83 5.53
N GLU A 66 -3.80 -7.44 6.80
CA GLU A 66 -5.01 -7.30 7.64
C GLU A 66 -5.92 -6.16 7.15
N ILE A 67 -5.33 -5.06 6.67
CA ILE A 67 -6.09 -3.89 6.19
C ILE A 67 -6.65 -4.10 4.78
N LEU A 68 -5.85 -4.67 3.87
CA LEU A 68 -6.19 -4.79 2.45
C LEU A 68 -6.79 -6.15 2.08
N GLY A 69 -6.57 -7.18 2.89
CA GLY A 69 -6.86 -8.58 2.55
C GLY A 69 -5.70 -9.23 1.80
N GLU A 70 -5.54 -10.55 1.99
CA GLU A 70 -4.47 -11.37 1.37
C GLU A 70 -4.43 -11.25 -0.15
N GLU A 71 -5.58 -11.04 -0.78
CA GLU A 71 -5.77 -10.99 -2.24
C GLU A 71 -5.41 -9.64 -2.87
N ASN A 72 -5.39 -8.56 -2.08
CA ASN A 72 -5.18 -7.22 -2.61
C ASN A 72 -3.77 -6.69 -2.40
N LEU A 73 -2.91 -7.40 -1.66
CA LEU A 73 -1.54 -6.97 -1.39
C LEU A 73 -0.52 -7.75 -2.22
N GLU A 74 0.00 -7.11 -3.27
CA GLU A 74 1.22 -7.55 -3.95
C GLU A 74 2.39 -6.70 -3.48
N LEU A 75 3.45 -7.36 -2.98
CA LEU A 75 4.68 -6.73 -2.54
C LEU A 75 5.79 -7.06 -3.52
N GLU A 76 6.03 -6.18 -4.48
CA GLU A 76 7.15 -6.35 -5.41
C GLU A 76 8.38 -5.57 -4.90
N PRO A 77 9.52 -6.27 -4.66
CA PRO A 77 10.80 -5.59 -4.55
C PRO A 77 11.16 -5.03 -5.92
N ARG A 78 11.43 -3.71 -6.01
CA ARG A 78 12.07 -3.15 -7.20
C ARG A 78 13.49 -3.72 -7.24
N LEU A 79 13.71 -4.74 -8.06
CA LEU A 79 15.04 -5.17 -8.46
C LEU A 79 15.63 -4.01 -9.28
N ILE A 80 16.63 -3.33 -8.70
CA ILE A 80 17.43 -2.31 -9.36
C ILE A 80 18.70 -2.97 -9.88
#